data_AF-A0A521JZD8-F1
#
_entry.id   AF-A0A521JZD8-F1
#
_cell.length_a   1.000
_cell.length_b   1.000
_cell.length_c   1.000
_cell.angle_alpha   90.00
_cell.angle_beta   90.00
_cell.angle_gamma   90.00
#
_symmetry.space_group_name_H-M   'P 1'
#
loop_
_entity.id
_entity.type
_entity.pdbx_description
1 polymer ?
#
loop_
_entity_poly.entity_id
_entity_poly.type
_entity_poly.pdbx_seq_one_letter_code
_entity_poly.pdbx_strand_id
1 'polypeptide(L)' 'MPTSTVTSKGQTTIPKEIRARLHLQPGDRLEFVVEDDGRVMVLPATVDATELRGILKAPARPVTVEAMKQAIRKRGGRR' A
#
# COMPACT_ATOMS: atom_id res chain seq x y z
N MET A 1 -23.44 -8.00 -3.87
CA MET A 1 -22.10 -7.81 -3.28
C MET A 1 -21.47 -9.18 -3.13
N PRO A 2 -20.24 -9.41 -3.61
CA PRO A 2 -19.57 -10.68 -3.41
C PRO A 2 -19.27 -10.86 -1.91
N THR A 3 -19.65 -12.01 -1.35
CA THR A 3 -19.47 -12.35 0.07
C THR A 3 -18.72 -13.68 0.21
N SER A 4 -17.92 -13.81 1.26
CA SER A 4 -17.22 -15.04 1.60
C SER A 4 -17.43 -15.37 3.07
N THR A 5 -17.46 -16.66 3.39
CA THR A 5 -17.54 -17.15 4.77
C THR A 5 -16.16 -17.44 5.31
N VAL A 6 -15.97 -17.24 6.60
CA VAL A 6 -14.74 -17.64 7.31
C VAL A 6 -14.86 -19.12 7.66
N THR A 7 -13.86 -19.91 7.28
CA THR A 7 -13.77 -21.33 7.63
C THR A 7 -13.48 -21.50 9.13
N SER A 8 -13.65 -22.71 9.67
CA SER A 8 -13.29 -23.02 11.07
C SER A 8 -11.83 -22.75 11.41
N LYS A 9 -10.94 -22.70 10.42
CA LYS A 9 -9.52 -22.36 10.57
C LYS A 9 -9.23 -20.86 10.50
N GLY A 10 -10.25 -20.01 10.44
CA GLY A 10 -10.09 -18.55 10.34
C GLY A 10 -9.72 -18.06 8.94
N GLN A 11 -9.77 -18.90 7.91
CA GLN A 11 -9.45 -18.51 6.53
C GLN A 11 -10.70 -18.07 5.79
N THR A 12 -10.60 -17.04 4.96
CA THR A 12 -11.65 -16.69 3.97
C THR A 12 -11.03 -16.59 2.58
N THR A 13 -11.85 -16.83 1.56
CA THR A 13 -11.42 -16.74 0.17
C THR A 13 -11.79 -15.39 -0.41
N ILE A 14 -10.95 -14.84 -1.28
CA ILE A 14 -11.29 -13.63 -2.04
C ILE A 14 -12.06 -14.05 -3.29
N PRO A 15 -13.31 -13.59 -3.49
CA PRO A 15 -14.12 -13.96 -4.65
C PRO A 15 -13.41 -13.62 -5.97
N LYS A 16 -13.63 -14.44 -7.01
CA LYS A 16 -12.95 -14.31 -8.32
C LYS A 16 -13.04 -12.90 -8.90
N GLU A 17 -14.20 -12.26 -8.78
CA GLU A 17 -14.42 -10.90 -9.27
C GLU A 17 -13.50 -9.88 -8.57
N ILE A 18 -13.35 -9.99 -7.25
CA ILE A 18 -12.48 -9.09 -6.47
C ILE A 18 -11.01 -9.34 -6.82
N ARG A 19 -10.58 -10.61 -6.96
CA ARG A 19 -9.21 -10.93 -7.40
C ARG A 19 -8.90 -10.31 -8.76
N ALA A 20 -9.83 -10.41 -9.72
CA ALA A 20 -9.65 -9.85 -11.06
C ALA A 20 -9.56 -8.31 -11.02
N ARG A 21 -10.42 -7.64 -10.24
CA ARG A 21 -10.40 -6.18 -10.10
C ARG A 21 -9.12 -5.66 -9.44
N LEU A 22 -8.56 -6.41 -8.51
CA LEU A 22 -7.33 -6.05 -7.79
C LEU A 22 -6.06 -6.66 -8.43
N HIS A 23 -6.20 -7.35 -9.57
CA HIS A 23 -5.13 -8.06 -10.27
C HIS A 23 -4.33 -9.06 -9.42
N LEU A 24 -4.96 -9.63 -8.38
CA LEU A 24 -4.30 -10.51 -7.43
C LEU A 24 -3.90 -11.85 -8.06
N GLN A 25 -2.66 -12.25 -7.81
CA GLN A 25 -2.08 -13.54 -8.16
C GLN A 25 -1.81 -14.40 -6.90
N PRO A 26 -1.69 -15.74 -7.05
CA PRO A 26 -1.21 -16.58 -5.96
C PRO A 26 0.18 -16.14 -5.48
N GLY A 27 0.33 -15.93 -4.17
CA GLY A 27 1.59 -15.45 -3.56
C GLY A 27 1.59 -13.95 -3.25
N ASP A 28 0.63 -13.19 -3.77
CA ASP A 28 0.47 -11.78 -3.44
C ASP A 28 0.19 -11.57 -1.95
N ARG A 29 0.80 -10.54 -1.38
CA ARG A 29 0.56 -10.12 0.00
C ARG A 29 -0.63 -9.16 0.06
N LEU A 30 -1.36 -9.23 1.16
CA LEU A 30 -2.48 -8.35 1.47
C LEU A 30 -2.25 -7.70 2.83
N GLU A 31 -2.50 -6.40 2.89
CA GLU A 31 -2.52 -5.65 4.14
C GLU A 31 -3.96 -5.46 4.60
N PHE A 32 -4.18 -5.66 5.90
CA PHE A 32 -5.44 -5.40 6.57
C PHE A 32 -5.31 -4.14 7.41
N VAL A 33 -6.14 -3.14 7.12
CA VAL A 33 -6.21 -1.90 7.87
C VAL A 33 -7.55 -1.86 8.59
N VAL A 34 -7.51 -1.71 9.92
CA VAL A 34 -8.71 -1.53 10.74
C VAL A 34 -8.89 -0.04 10.96
N GLU A 35 -10.02 0.50 10.48
CA GLU A 35 -10.41 1.88 10.72
C GLU A 35 -11.06 2.03 12.10
N ASP A 36 -11.08 3.25 12.65
CA ASP A 36 -11.64 3.55 13.97
C ASP A 36 -13.14 3.22 14.08
N ASP A 37 -13.85 3.19 12.95
CA ASP A 37 -15.27 2.82 12.87
C ASP A 37 -15.51 1.30 12.78
N GLY A 38 -14.45 0.50 12.88
CA GLY A 38 -14.49 -0.95 12.85
C GLY A 38 -14.55 -1.55 11.44
N ARG A 39 -14.51 -0.75 10.38
CA ARG A 39 -14.35 -1.28 9.01
C ARG A 39 -12.94 -1.82 8.82
N VAL A 40 -12.85 -2.90 8.05
CA VAL A 40 -11.58 -3.50 7.63
C VAL A 40 -11.40 -3.26 6.15
N MET A 41 -10.34 -2.55 5.79
CA MET A 41 -9.91 -2.38 4.41
C MET A 41 -8.82 -3.39 4.09
N VAL A 42 -8.92 -4.03 2.92
CA VAL A 42 -7.92 -4.97 2.42
C VAL A 42 -7.22 -4.35 1.21
N LEU A 43 -5.91 -4.20 1.31
CA LEU A 43 -5.07 -3.55 0.30
C LEU A 43 -4.12 -4.58 -0.33
N PRO A 44 -3.94 -4.58 -1.66
CA PRO A 44 -2.86 -5.33 -2.29
C PRO A 44 -1.51 -4.75 -1.87
N ALA A 45 -0.69 -5.55 -1.18
CA ALA A 45 0.70 -5.24 -0.86
C ALA A 45 1.62 -5.92 -1.89
N THR A 46 1.29 -5.71 -3.17
CA THR A 46 1.89 -6.41 -4.32
C THR A 46 3.15 -5.75 -4.85
N VAL A 47 3.40 -4.48 -4.51
CA VAL A 47 4.54 -3.72 -5.03
C VAL A 47 5.57 -3.56 -3.93
N ASP A 48 6.71 -4.24 -4.08
CA ASP A 48 7.87 -3.96 -3.26
C ASP A 48 8.47 -2.59 -3.67
N ALA A 49 8.82 -1.73 -2.71
CA ALA A 49 9.46 -0.45 -3.01
C ALA A 49 10.76 -0.60 -3.82
N THR A 50 11.41 -1.77 -3.77
CA THR A 50 12.57 -2.11 -4.60
C THR A 50 12.24 -2.25 -6.08
N GLU A 51 11.01 -2.63 -6.45
CA GLU A 51 10.55 -2.66 -7.84
C GLU A 51 10.45 -1.24 -8.43
N LEU A 52 10.32 -0.22 -7.57
CA LEU A 52 10.33 1.20 -7.96
C LEU A 52 11.76 1.75 -8.12
N ARG A 53 12.80 0.94 -7.90
CA ARG A 53 14.19 1.40 -8.03
C ARG A 53 14.48 1.81 -9.48
N GLY A 54 14.86 3.07 -9.66
CA GLY A 54 15.28 3.59 -10.97
C GLY A 54 14.16 4.17 -11.85
N ILE A 55 12.91 4.22 -11.36
CA ILE A 55 11.80 4.83 -12.11
C ILE A 55 11.92 6.37 -12.21
N LEU A 56 12.66 6.99 -11.29
CA LEU A 56 12.83 8.44 -11.25
C LEU A 56 14.03 8.87 -12.07
N LYS A 57 13.82 9.86 -12.95
CA LYS A 57 14.91 10.53 -13.67
C LYS A 57 15.75 11.39 -12.71
N ALA A 58 17.02 11.56 -13.05
CA ALA A 58 17.89 12.48 -12.32
C ALA A 58 17.28 13.91 -12.32
N PRO A 59 17.29 14.61 -11.18
CA PRO A 59 16.76 15.96 -11.09
C PRO A 59 17.66 16.94 -11.88
N ALA A 60 17.05 17.91 -12.57
CA ALA A 60 17.79 18.96 -13.28
C ALA A 60 18.63 19.84 -12.34
N ARG A 61 18.23 19.95 -11.07
CA ARG A 61 18.98 20.64 -10.01
C ARG A 61 18.98 19.77 -8.75
N PRO A 62 20.10 19.12 -8.40
CA PRO A 62 20.21 18.35 -7.17
C PRO A 62 20.22 19.29 -5.96
N VAL A 63 19.75 18.80 -4.81
CA VAL A 63 19.81 19.49 -3.51
C VAL A 63 20.57 18.65 -2.51
N THR A 64 21.21 19.30 -1.54
CA THR A 64 21.89 18.59 -0.45
C THR A 64 20.89 17.97 0.52
N VAL A 65 21.32 16.93 1.23
CA VAL A 65 20.52 16.29 2.28
C VAL A 65 20.15 17.29 3.37
N GLU A 66 21.04 18.23 3.68
CA GLU A 66 20.80 19.31 4.64
C GLU A 66 19.66 20.22 4.16
N ALA A 67 19.67 20.66 2.91
CA ALA A 67 18.60 21.49 2.34
C ALA A 67 17.26 20.75 2.35
N MET A 68 17.26 19.45 2.06
CA MET A 68 16.07 18.60 2.13
C MET A 68 15.53 18.50 3.56
N LYS A 69 16.39 18.22 4.54
CA LYS A 69 16.00 18.16 5.97
C LYS A 69 15.42 19.50 6.45
N GLN A 70 15.99 20.63 6.04
CA GLN A 70 15.45 21.95 6.37
C GLN A 70 14.07 22.18 5.76
N ALA A 71 13.84 21.76 4.52
CA ALA A 71 12.54 21.87 3.87
C ALA A 71 11.47 21.00 4.56
N ILE A 72 11.82 19.77 4.96
CA ILE A 72 10.93 18.87 5.72
C ILE A 72 10.55 19.52 7.05
N ARG A 73 11.52 20.05 7.82
CA ARG A 73 11.26 20.74 9.10
C ARG A 73 10.33 21.94 8.91
N LYS A 74 10.57 22.77 7.88
CA LYS A 74 9.76 23.96 7.59
C LYS A 74 8.31 23.64 7.21
N ARG A 75 8.05 22.48 6.59
CA ARG A 75 6.72 22.08 6.11
C ARG A 75 5.99 21.08 7.00
N GLY A 76 6.72 20.26 7.75
CA GLY A 76 6.21 19.17 8.57
C GLY A 76 5.46 19.60 9.83
N GLY A 77 5.55 20.88 10.22
CA GLY A 77 4.80 21.47 11.34
C GLY A 77 3.41 22.01 11.01
N ARG A 78 2.81 21.63 9.86
CA ARG A 78 1.44 22.06 9.46
C ARG A 78 0.39 20.95 9.61
N ARG A 79 0.42 20.22 10.72
CA ARG A 79 -0.71 19.39 11.14
C ARG A 79 -1.06 19.76 12.58
#